data_AF-A0A969TKA3-F1
#
_entry.id   AF-A0A969TKA3-F1
#
_cell.length_a   1.000
_cell.length_b   1.000
_cell.length_c   1.000
_cell.angle_alpha   90.00
_cell.angle_beta   90.00
_cell.angle_gamma   90.00
#
_symmetry.space_group_name_H-M   'P 1'
#
loop_
_entity.id
_entity.type
_entity.pdbx_description
1 polymer ?
#
loop_
_entity_poly.entity_id
_entity_poly.type
_entity_poly.pdbx_seq_one_letter_code
_entity_poly.pdbx_strand_id
1 'polypeptide(L)'
;MWIFVRFGGACDAELLFVPAGQTVDDQPADSDEQIVHVDTGYGQFDHHQYDDTTLSAAELVRRAIAPNDKVLQRLVDHVTRLDHADYPGQYPVFFNINDLIAGYNMLFPNRPHHVARAMLSNFDAWYEHEARELRLEQAFASRLEFSTQWGLGIAMQSDDGASSRSP
;
A
#
# COMPACT_ATOMS: atom_id res chain seq x y z
N MET A 1 -1.70 -5.78 7.86
CA MET A 1 -0.92 -7.05 7.84
C MET A 1 0.39 -6.95 7.05
N TRP A 2 0.40 -6.67 5.74
CA TRP A 2 1.64 -6.70 4.93
C TRP A 2 2.77 -5.83 5.50
N ILE A 3 2.46 -4.64 6.03
CA ILE A 3 3.46 -3.75 6.66
C ILE A 3 4.13 -4.41 7.88
N PHE A 4 3.36 -5.12 8.73
CA PHE A 4 3.93 -5.88 9.86
C PHE A 4 4.90 -6.97 9.40
N VAL A 5 4.56 -7.69 8.32
CA VAL A 5 5.42 -8.74 7.77
C VAL A 5 6.70 -8.13 7.19
N ARG A 6 6.57 -7.14 6.30
CA ARG A 6 7.70 -6.59 5.55
C ARG A 6 8.63 -5.69 6.37
N PHE A 7 8.07 -4.88 7.27
CA PHE A 7 8.82 -3.87 8.03
C PHE A 7 8.85 -4.14 9.54
N GLY A 8 7.87 -4.88 10.07
CA GLY A 8 7.70 -5.13 11.50
C GLY A 8 8.25 -6.47 12.01
N GLY A 9 8.84 -7.31 11.15
CA GLY A 9 9.40 -8.61 11.54
C GLY A 9 8.37 -9.70 11.85
N ALA A 10 7.10 -9.51 11.50
CA ALA A 10 6.01 -10.43 11.81
C ALA A 10 5.89 -11.60 10.80
N CYS A 11 7.02 -12.13 10.29
CA CYS A 11 7.03 -13.16 9.24
C CYS A 11 6.39 -14.48 9.70
N ASP A 12 6.48 -14.79 10.98
CA ASP A 12 5.96 -16.02 11.60
C ASP A 12 4.60 -15.80 12.29
N ALA A 13 4.01 -14.60 12.17
CA ALA A 13 2.72 -14.31 12.78
C ALA A 13 1.59 -15.13 12.14
N GLU A 14 0.68 -15.61 12.98
CA GLU A 14 -0.55 -16.25 12.53
C GLU A 14 -1.60 -15.19 12.17
N LEU A 15 -2.25 -15.37 11.04
CA LEU A 15 -3.38 -14.55 10.63
C LEU A 15 -4.67 -15.23 11.09
N LEU A 16 -5.49 -14.51 11.86
CA LEU A 16 -6.82 -14.94 12.25
C LEU A 16 -7.86 -13.97 11.66
N PHE A 17 -9.00 -14.50 11.24
CA PHE A 17 -10.14 -13.71 10.79
C PHE A 17 -11.21 -13.72 11.88
N VAL A 18 -11.72 -12.53 12.21
CA VAL A 18 -12.86 -12.33 13.11
C VAL A 18 -13.97 -11.60 12.35
N PRO A 19 -15.24 -11.72 12.78
CA PRO A 19 -16.31 -10.91 12.22
C PRO A 19 -16.03 -9.40 12.39
N ALA A 20 -16.56 -8.58 11.50
CA ALA A 20 -16.36 -7.14 11.53
C ALA A 20 -16.79 -6.53 12.88
N GLY A 21 -15.92 -5.69 13.45
CA GLY A 21 -16.12 -5.05 14.75
C GLY A 21 -15.91 -5.97 15.96
N GLN A 22 -15.55 -7.24 15.76
CA GLN A 22 -15.23 -8.17 16.83
C GLN A 22 -13.72 -8.29 17.07
N THR A 23 -13.37 -8.92 18.19
CA THR A 23 -12.02 -9.25 18.63
C THR A 23 -11.86 -10.77 18.74
N VAL A 24 -10.66 -11.22 19.08
CA VAL A 24 -10.38 -12.65 19.30
C VAL A 24 -10.94 -13.01 20.69
N ASP A 25 -11.72 -14.10 20.76
CA ASP A 25 -12.31 -14.63 21.99
C ASP A 25 -13.08 -13.59 22.84
N ASP A 26 -13.68 -12.60 22.19
CA ASP A 26 -14.39 -11.46 22.80
C ASP A 26 -13.56 -10.69 23.85
N GLN A 27 -12.22 -10.79 23.80
CA GLN A 27 -11.33 -10.03 24.67
C GLN A 27 -11.22 -8.58 24.21
N PRO A 28 -11.02 -7.60 25.11
CA PRO A 28 -10.75 -6.22 24.69
C PRO A 28 -9.58 -6.16 23.71
N ALA A 29 -9.70 -5.35 22.65
CA ALA A 29 -8.58 -5.09 21.75
C ALA A 29 -7.39 -4.52 22.55
N ASP A 30 -6.18 -4.80 22.09
CA ASP A 30 -4.91 -4.35 22.69
C ASP A 30 -4.65 -4.86 24.14
N SER A 31 -5.46 -5.80 24.65
CA SER A 31 -5.27 -6.38 26.00
C SER A 31 -4.16 -7.43 26.09
N ASP A 32 -3.79 -8.04 24.96
CA ASP A 32 -2.67 -8.96 24.81
C ASP A 32 -1.69 -8.40 23.78
N GLU A 33 -0.46 -8.12 24.19
CA GLU A 33 0.59 -7.56 23.32
C GLU A 33 1.01 -8.52 22.19
N GLN A 34 0.65 -9.80 22.26
CA GLN A 34 0.90 -10.78 21.19
C GLN A 34 -0.19 -10.78 20.12
N ILE A 35 -1.33 -10.10 20.35
CA ILE A 35 -2.46 -10.04 19.43
C ILE A 35 -2.61 -8.62 18.91
N VAL A 36 -2.61 -8.46 17.58
CA VAL A 36 -2.82 -7.17 16.93
C VAL A 36 -4.09 -7.22 16.10
N HIS A 37 -5.10 -6.44 16.50
CA HIS A 37 -6.30 -6.22 15.69
C HIS A 37 -6.02 -5.14 14.65
N VAL A 38 -6.27 -5.46 13.38
CA VAL A 38 -6.10 -4.53 12.26
C VAL A 38 -7.44 -4.41 11.57
N ASP A 39 -7.95 -3.18 11.45
CA ASP A 39 -9.23 -2.88 10.79
C ASP A 39 -10.46 -3.54 11.44
N THR A 40 -10.40 -3.83 12.74
CA THR A 40 -11.51 -4.40 13.52
C THR A 40 -11.30 -4.20 15.02
N GLY A 41 -12.38 -4.33 15.79
CA GLY A 41 -12.35 -4.41 17.25
C GLY A 41 -12.08 -3.10 17.98
N TYR A 42 -11.99 -1.96 17.26
CA TYR A 42 -11.73 -0.63 17.79
C TYR A 42 -10.40 -0.49 18.56
N GLY A 43 -9.42 -1.31 18.20
CA GLY A 43 -8.06 -1.28 18.78
C GLY A 43 -7.15 -0.24 18.13
N GLN A 44 -5.85 -0.32 18.45
CA GLN A 44 -4.82 0.61 18.02
C GLN A 44 -4.76 0.83 16.48
N PHE A 45 -5.05 -0.21 15.70
CA PHE A 45 -4.97 -0.17 14.23
C PHE A 45 -6.32 -0.34 13.54
N ASP A 46 -7.40 -0.01 14.25
CA ASP A 46 -8.72 0.19 13.68
C ASP A 46 -8.95 1.70 13.45
N HIS A 47 -9.59 2.07 12.36
CA HIS A 47 -9.91 3.47 12.06
C HIS A 47 -11.41 3.78 12.18
N HIS A 48 -12.27 2.77 12.33
CA HIS A 48 -13.73 2.91 12.37
C HIS A 48 -14.25 3.76 13.54
N GLN A 49 -13.43 3.98 14.58
CA GLN A 49 -13.75 4.88 15.70
C GLN A 49 -13.47 6.36 15.42
N TYR A 50 -12.90 6.70 14.26
CA TYR A 50 -12.58 8.07 13.88
C TYR A 50 -13.37 8.48 12.64
N ASP A 51 -13.84 9.73 12.62
CA ASP A 51 -14.42 10.37 11.42
C ASP A 51 -13.32 11.18 10.71
N ASP A 52 -12.26 10.49 10.26
CA ASP A 52 -11.11 11.09 9.59
C ASP A 52 -10.80 10.34 8.28
N THR A 53 -11.14 10.98 7.15
CA THR A 53 -10.96 10.43 5.82
C THR A 53 -9.49 10.30 5.38
N THR A 54 -8.56 10.77 6.20
CA THR A 54 -7.11 10.62 5.97
C THR A 54 -6.53 9.39 6.68
N LEU A 55 -7.35 8.65 7.44
CA LEU A 55 -6.93 7.45 8.16
C LEU A 55 -7.52 6.19 7.54
N SER A 56 -6.66 5.21 7.31
CA SER A 56 -7.03 3.80 7.13
C SER A 56 -6.24 2.97 8.13
N ALA A 57 -6.62 1.69 8.32
CA ALA A 57 -5.80 0.77 9.12
C ALA A 57 -4.35 0.68 8.59
N ALA A 58 -4.14 0.78 7.27
CA ALA A 58 -2.80 0.81 6.68
C ALA A 58 -1.99 2.05 7.10
N GLU A 59 -2.63 3.22 7.17
CA GLU A 59 -2.01 4.46 7.63
C GLU A 59 -1.64 4.43 9.10
N LEU A 60 -2.50 3.87 9.95
CA LEU A 60 -2.21 3.68 11.38
C LEU A 60 -0.97 2.77 11.57
N VAL A 61 -0.92 1.65 10.84
CA VAL A 61 0.22 0.72 10.92
C VAL A 61 1.50 1.34 10.38
N ARG A 62 1.43 2.09 9.27
CA ARG A 62 2.59 2.81 8.71
C ARG A 62 3.20 3.76 9.73
N ARG A 63 2.36 4.59 10.38
CA ARG A 63 2.81 5.56 11.39
C ARG A 63 3.53 4.88 12.56
N ALA A 64 3.09 3.68 12.96
CA ALA A 64 3.70 2.95 14.06
C ALA A 64 5.01 2.25 13.67
N ILE A 65 5.11 1.66 12.47
CA ILE A 65 6.22 0.76 12.13
C ILE A 65 7.29 1.45 11.29
N ALA A 66 6.90 2.24 10.29
CA ALA A 66 7.81 2.82 9.32
C ALA A 66 7.37 4.26 8.95
N PRO A 67 7.34 5.19 9.93
CA PRO A 67 6.76 6.53 9.74
C PRO A 67 7.50 7.39 8.71
N ASN A 68 8.79 7.11 8.48
CA ASN A 68 9.67 7.91 7.62
C ASN A 68 9.88 7.31 6.23
N ASP A 69 9.26 6.15 5.93
CA ASP A 69 9.41 5.52 4.63
C ASP A 69 8.49 6.20 3.59
N LYS A 70 9.11 6.93 2.65
CA LYS A 70 8.40 7.71 1.63
C LYS A 70 7.73 6.85 0.56
N VAL A 71 8.28 5.67 0.28
CA VAL A 71 7.70 4.75 -0.70
C VAL A 71 6.44 4.13 -0.11
N LEU A 72 6.54 3.69 1.14
CA LEU A 72 5.41 3.15 1.88
C LEU A 72 4.33 4.22 2.07
N GLN A 73 4.70 5.48 2.34
CA GLN A 73 3.74 6.59 2.41
C GLN A 73 2.92 6.71 1.12
N ARG A 74 3.55 6.73 -0.06
CA ARG A 74 2.83 6.81 -1.35
C ARG A 74 1.86 5.64 -1.55
N LEU A 75 2.31 4.42 -1.28
CA LEU A 75 1.47 3.23 -1.38
C LEU A 75 0.27 3.31 -0.43
N VAL A 76 0.50 3.73 0.82
CA VAL A 76 -0.56 3.84 1.84
C VAL A 76 -1.52 4.99 1.53
N ASP A 77 -1.05 6.10 0.93
CA ASP A 77 -1.93 7.16 0.44
C ASP A 77 -2.89 6.62 -0.64
N HIS A 78 -2.43 5.71 -1.49
CA HIS A 78 -3.27 5.05 -2.50
C HIS A 78 -4.30 4.12 -1.84
N VAL A 79 -3.86 3.30 -0.89
CA VAL A 79 -4.75 2.39 -0.13
C VAL A 79 -5.82 3.19 0.62
N THR A 80 -5.44 4.28 1.29
CA THR A 80 -6.37 5.12 2.06
C THR A 80 -7.44 5.75 1.18
N ARG A 81 -7.09 6.19 -0.05
CA ARG A 81 -8.10 6.69 -1.00
C ARG A 81 -9.05 5.59 -1.46
N LEU A 82 -8.53 4.39 -1.76
CA LEU A 82 -9.35 3.25 -2.17
C LEU A 82 -10.34 2.84 -1.07
N ASP A 83 -9.88 2.86 0.18
CA ASP A 83 -10.67 2.56 1.38
C ASP A 83 -11.87 3.52 1.55
N HIS A 84 -11.65 4.81 1.24
CA HIS A 84 -12.70 5.84 1.27
C HIS A 84 -13.52 5.94 -0.03
N ALA A 85 -13.30 5.03 -0.98
CA ALA A 85 -13.86 5.11 -2.33
C ALA A 85 -13.66 6.48 -3.00
N ASP A 86 -12.55 7.16 -2.71
CA ASP A 86 -12.18 8.45 -3.28
C ASP A 86 -11.48 8.23 -4.64
N TYR A 87 -12.25 8.40 -5.71
CA TYR A 87 -11.77 8.33 -7.09
C TYR A 87 -11.79 9.72 -7.72
N PRO A 88 -10.63 10.40 -7.90
CA PRO A 88 -10.61 11.71 -8.52
C PRO A 88 -10.96 11.64 -10.02
N GLY A 89 -12.13 12.16 -10.38
CA GLY A 89 -12.52 12.49 -11.75
C GLY A 89 -13.10 11.35 -12.60
N GLN A 90 -13.81 11.72 -13.68
CA GLN A 90 -14.44 10.85 -14.69
C GLN A 90 -13.42 10.07 -15.55
N TYR A 91 -12.46 9.39 -14.95
CA TYR A 91 -11.62 8.43 -15.65
C TYR A 91 -12.32 7.07 -15.66
N PRO A 92 -12.29 6.32 -16.78
CA PRO A 92 -12.89 4.99 -16.83
C PRO A 92 -12.22 4.15 -15.75
N VAL A 93 -13.03 3.45 -14.95
CA VAL A 93 -12.63 2.56 -13.86
C VAL A 93 -11.43 1.72 -14.30
N PHE A 94 -10.23 2.11 -13.86
CA PHE A 94 -9.00 1.36 -14.14
C PHE A 94 -8.90 0.20 -13.15
N PHE A 95 -8.38 -0.92 -13.65
CA PHE A 95 -8.04 -2.07 -12.82
C PHE A 95 -7.10 -1.64 -11.68
N ASN A 96 -7.49 -1.94 -10.45
CA ASN A 96 -6.73 -1.63 -9.24
C ASN A 96 -6.58 -2.86 -8.33
N ILE A 97 -5.98 -2.65 -7.15
CA ILE A 97 -5.70 -3.75 -6.21
C ILE A 97 -6.98 -4.44 -5.69
N ASN A 98 -8.09 -3.71 -5.56
CA ASN A 98 -9.39 -4.28 -5.15
C ASN A 98 -9.93 -5.22 -6.22
N ASP A 99 -9.73 -4.91 -7.51
CA ASP A 99 -10.11 -5.81 -8.60
C ASP A 99 -9.28 -7.11 -8.56
N LEU A 100 -7.99 -7.00 -8.23
CA LEU A 100 -7.12 -8.17 -8.06
C LEU A 100 -7.56 -9.02 -6.86
N ILE A 101 -7.85 -8.38 -5.71
CA ILE A 101 -8.36 -9.05 -4.50
C ILE A 101 -9.70 -9.75 -4.81
N ALA A 102 -10.61 -9.08 -5.51
CA ALA A 102 -11.88 -9.66 -5.95
C ALA A 102 -11.66 -10.90 -6.82
N GLY A 103 -10.72 -10.85 -7.76
CA GLY A 103 -10.33 -12.00 -8.58
C GLY A 103 -9.81 -13.18 -7.73
N TYR A 104 -8.94 -12.92 -6.75
CA TYR A 104 -8.48 -13.96 -5.82
C TYR A 104 -9.62 -14.54 -4.98
N ASN A 105 -10.54 -13.71 -4.50
CA ASN A 105 -11.72 -14.17 -3.76
C ASN A 105 -12.63 -15.05 -4.63
N MET A 106 -12.78 -14.75 -5.93
CA MET A 106 -13.52 -15.60 -6.86
C MET A 106 -12.84 -16.96 -7.08
N LEU A 107 -11.50 -16.99 -7.16
CA LEU A 107 -10.74 -18.24 -7.30
C LEU A 107 -10.72 -19.07 -6.01
N PHE A 108 -10.78 -18.41 -4.85
CA PHE A 108 -10.58 -19.03 -3.54
C PHE A 108 -11.65 -18.60 -2.50
N PRO A 109 -12.95 -18.81 -2.76
CA PRO A 109 -14.04 -18.21 -1.99
C PRO A 109 -14.09 -18.60 -0.51
N ASN A 110 -13.60 -19.79 -0.18
CA ASN A 110 -13.58 -20.32 1.19
C ASN A 110 -12.17 -20.40 1.78
N ARG A 111 -11.20 -19.67 1.21
CA ARG A 111 -9.79 -19.72 1.66
C ARG A 111 -9.23 -18.30 1.84
N PRO A 112 -9.77 -17.48 2.76
CA PRO A 112 -9.36 -16.09 2.94
C PRO A 112 -7.88 -15.96 3.34
N HIS A 113 -7.35 -16.88 4.15
CA HIS A 113 -5.91 -16.96 4.47
C HIS A 113 -5.04 -17.11 3.21
N HIS A 114 -5.51 -17.86 2.21
CA HIS A 114 -4.78 -18.05 0.96
C HIS A 114 -4.77 -16.76 0.14
N VAL A 115 -5.91 -16.06 0.06
CA VAL A 115 -6.02 -14.76 -0.62
C VAL A 115 -5.09 -13.73 0.03
N ALA A 116 -5.18 -13.59 1.36
CA ALA A 116 -4.37 -12.65 2.12
C ALA A 116 -2.86 -12.89 1.92
N ARG A 117 -2.41 -14.16 1.95
CA ARG A 117 -1.01 -14.53 1.70
C ARG A 117 -0.58 -14.28 0.25
N ALA A 118 -1.44 -14.59 -0.72
CA ALA A 118 -1.15 -14.33 -2.13
C ALA A 118 -0.97 -12.83 -2.41
N MET A 119 -1.69 -11.97 -1.70
CA MET A 119 -1.58 -10.52 -1.86
C MET A 119 -0.25 -9.94 -1.33
N LEU A 120 0.43 -10.60 -0.38
CA LEU A 120 1.69 -10.08 0.17
C LEU A 120 2.73 -9.79 -0.92
N SER A 121 2.95 -10.73 -1.84
CA SER A 121 3.89 -10.55 -2.94
C SER A 121 3.42 -9.53 -3.98
N ASN A 122 2.11 -9.31 -4.11
CA ASN A 122 1.58 -8.24 -4.96
C ASN A 122 1.86 -6.86 -4.36
N PHE A 123 1.77 -6.72 -3.04
CA PHE A 123 2.18 -5.50 -2.34
C PHE A 123 3.70 -5.30 -2.37
N ASP A 124 4.50 -6.37 -2.33
CA ASP A 124 5.94 -6.26 -2.56
C ASP A 124 6.25 -5.70 -3.95
N ALA A 125 5.61 -6.22 -4.99
CA ALA A 125 5.78 -5.72 -6.35
C ALA A 125 5.32 -4.26 -6.50
N TRP A 126 4.19 -3.89 -5.89
CA TRP A 126 3.71 -2.50 -5.89
C TRP A 126 4.70 -1.58 -5.17
N TYR A 127 5.21 -1.98 -4.00
CA TYR A 127 6.21 -1.20 -3.29
C TYR A 127 7.47 -0.97 -4.15
N GLU A 128 8.00 -2.00 -4.81
CA GLU A 128 9.17 -1.83 -5.69
C GLU A 128 8.88 -0.92 -6.88
N HIS A 129 7.65 -0.96 -7.41
CA HIS A 129 7.21 -0.04 -8.45
C HIS A 129 7.22 1.41 -7.97
N GLU A 130 6.60 1.71 -6.82
CA GLU A 130 6.60 3.06 -6.24
C GLU A 130 8.01 3.53 -5.89
N ALA A 131 8.88 2.62 -5.42
CA ALA A 131 10.27 2.93 -5.12
C ALA A 131 11.03 3.37 -6.38
N ARG A 132 10.80 2.67 -7.50
CA ARG A 132 11.36 3.02 -8.80
C ARG A 132 10.85 4.37 -9.30
N GLU A 133 9.55 4.62 -9.24
CA GLU A 133 8.99 5.91 -9.67
C GLU A 133 9.55 7.08 -8.86
N LEU A 134 9.70 6.91 -7.54
CA LEU A 134 10.28 7.93 -6.68
C LEU A 134 11.76 8.21 -7.01
N ARG A 135 12.55 7.19 -7.37
CA ARG A 135 13.92 7.37 -7.87
C ARG A 135 13.96 8.08 -9.21
N LEU A 136 13.05 7.75 -10.13
CA LEU A 136 12.95 8.42 -11.43
C LEU A 136 12.58 9.90 -11.30
N GLU A 137 11.64 10.25 -10.41
CA GLU A 137 11.30 11.65 -10.13
C GLU A 137 12.49 12.44 -9.58
N GLN A 138 13.28 11.84 -8.70
CA GLN A 138 14.50 12.46 -8.18
C GLN A 138 15.55 12.67 -9.28
N ALA A 139 15.77 11.67 -10.13
CA ALA A 139 16.65 11.80 -11.29
C ALA A 139 16.18 12.90 -12.24
N PHE A 140 14.87 12.97 -12.50
CA PHE A 140 14.27 13.98 -13.36
C PHE A 140 14.35 15.40 -12.78
N ALA A 141 14.31 15.56 -11.45
CA ALA A 141 14.55 16.84 -10.80
C ALA A 141 15.98 17.37 -11.04
N SER A 142 16.96 16.46 -11.21
CA SER A 142 18.36 16.77 -11.55
C SER A 142 18.69 16.70 -13.04
N ARG A 143 17.68 16.68 -13.91
CA ARG A 143 17.86 16.52 -15.36
C ARG A 143 18.66 17.68 -15.98
N LEU A 144 19.38 17.37 -17.06
CA LEU A 144 20.01 18.34 -17.94
C LEU A 144 19.14 18.54 -19.18
N GLU A 145 18.80 19.78 -19.45
CA GLU A 145 18.08 20.18 -20.66
C GLU A 145 19.07 20.76 -21.67
N PHE A 146 18.95 20.35 -22.93
CA PHE A 146 19.84 20.81 -24.01
C PHE A 146 19.09 20.93 -25.34
N SER A 147 19.56 21.79 -26.23
CA SER A 147 18.95 21.94 -27.56
C SER A 147 19.61 21.01 -28.57
N THR A 148 18.81 20.40 -29.43
CA THR A 148 19.24 19.62 -30.58
C THR A 148 18.65 20.20 -31.86
N GLN A 149 19.13 19.76 -33.03
CA GLN A 149 18.54 20.14 -34.32
C GLN A 149 17.07 19.69 -34.50
N TRP A 150 16.58 18.81 -33.61
CA TRP A 150 15.21 18.28 -33.64
C TRP A 150 14.34 18.80 -32.49
N GLY A 151 14.87 19.64 -31.60
CA GLY A 151 14.13 20.18 -30.45
C GLY A 151 14.84 19.99 -29.11
N LEU A 152 14.10 20.16 -28.02
CA LEU A 152 14.59 20.04 -26.65
C LEU A 152 14.92 18.57 -26.31
N GLY A 153 16.16 18.31 -25.93
CA GLY A 153 16.63 17.05 -25.38
C GLY A 153 16.71 17.12 -23.85
N ILE A 154 16.41 16.00 -23.20
CA ILE A 154 16.55 15.81 -21.75
C ILE A 154 17.51 14.65 -21.53
N ALA A 155 18.51 14.86 -20.68
CA ALA A 155 19.36 13.80 -20.15
C ALA A 155 19.16 13.70 -18.64
N MET A 156 19.04 12.49 -18.13
CA MET A 156 19.05 12.22 -16.70
C MET A 156 19.85 10.95 -16.44
N GLN A 157 20.55 10.90 -15.31
CA GLN A 157 21.21 9.70 -14.83
C GLN A 157 20.31 9.06 -13.77
N SER A 158 19.99 7.78 -13.94
CA SER A 158 19.31 6.98 -12.93
C SER A 158 19.87 5.57 -12.92
N ASP A 159 19.82 4.93 -11.76
CA ASP A 159 20.18 3.51 -11.61
C ASP A 159 19.12 2.59 -12.24
N ASP A 160 17.93 3.11 -12.51
CA ASP A 160 16.80 2.39 -13.11
C ASP A 160 16.75 2.45 -14.64
N GLY A 161 17.71 3.15 -15.27
CA GLY A 161 17.87 3.31 -16.72
C GLY A 161 16.72 4.04 -17.41
N ALA A 162 16.99 5.19 -18.04
CA ALA A 162 16.10 5.73 -19.05
C ALA A 162 16.82 6.62 -20.07
N SER A 163 16.84 6.18 -21.33
CA SER A 163 16.97 7.05 -22.49
C SER A 163 15.61 7.09 -23.17
N SER A 164 14.85 8.17 -22.98
CA SER A 164 13.61 8.43 -23.73
C SER A 164 13.86 9.49 -24.80
N ARG A 165 13.59 9.17 -26.07
CA ARG A 165 13.42 10.18 -27.13
C ARG A 165 12.07 10.87 -26.91
N SER A 166 12.05 12.18 -26.72
CA SER A 166 10.80 12.94 -26.85
C SER A 166 10.37 12.98 -28.33
N PRO A 167 9.08 12.78 -28.64
CA PRO A 167 8.52 12.96 -29.97
C PRO A 167 8.47 14.44 -30.39
#